data_AF-A0A969FPM3-F1
#
_entry.id   AF-A0A969FPM3-F1
#
_cell.length_a   1.000
_cell.length_b   1.000
_cell.length_c   1.000
_cell.angle_alpha   90.00
_cell.angle_beta   90.00
_cell.angle_gamma   90.00
#
_symmetry.space_group_name_H-M   'P 1'
#
loop_
_entity.id
_entity.type
_entity.pdbx_description
1 polymer ?
#
loop_
_entity_poly.entity_id
_entity_poly.type
_entity_poly.pdbx_seq_one_letter_code
_entity_poly.pdbx_strand_id
1 'polypeptide(L)'
;MKITDVVLNFRTALESLALHSQFVRIPWRTGDAYDEWDEMASAMFRGLVVAVLEWGISSAGRVDLRLPEYDVIVSRYESTLEVANPSLGVGRYVFHSFGSSEAGFDRVFALQISDQNEVLVSDPIACPIENSEFMLRWKVNGNWRVVRDVQLQ
;
A
#
# COMPACT_ATOMS: atom_id res chain seq x y z
N MET A 1 -1.86 -4.58 16.48
CA MET A 1 -0.68 -4.45 15.60
C MET A 1 -0.91 -3.23 14.72
N LYS A 2 0.08 -2.35 14.57
CA LYS A 2 -0.13 -1.15 13.74
C LYS A 2 -0.19 -1.55 12.28
N ILE A 3 -1.02 -0.86 11.50
CA ILE A 3 -1.08 -1.03 10.05
C ILE A 3 0.25 -0.64 9.41
N THR A 4 0.92 0.38 9.96
CA THR A 4 2.30 0.72 9.58
C THR A 4 3.22 -0.49 9.66
N ASP A 5 3.16 -1.29 10.74
CA ASP A 5 4.01 -2.47 10.90
C ASP A 5 3.70 -3.55 9.85
N VAL A 6 2.42 -3.71 9.48
CA VAL A 6 2.00 -4.64 8.40
C VAL A 6 2.61 -4.23 7.06
N VAL A 7 2.49 -2.95 6.72
CA VAL A 7 2.97 -2.41 5.45
C VAL A 7 4.51 -2.41 5.38
N LEU A 8 5.19 -2.14 6.49
CA LEU A 8 6.65 -2.23 6.58
C LEU A 8 7.16 -3.68 6.55
N ASN A 9 6.42 -4.65 7.10
CA ASN A 9 6.76 -6.06 6.94
C ASN A 9 6.67 -6.49 5.47
N PHE A 10 5.65 -6.01 4.74
CA PHE A 10 5.54 -6.22 3.30
C PHE A 10 6.74 -5.59 2.55
N ARG A 11 7.17 -4.39 2.92
CA ARG A 11 8.42 -3.77 2.39
C ARG A 11 9.64 -4.68 2.57
N THR A 12 9.86 -5.21 3.77
CA THR A 12 10.98 -6.14 4.03
C THR A 12 10.86 -7.44 3.24
N ALA A 13 9.64 -7.90 3.01
CA ALA A 13 9.39 -9.06 2.16
C ALA A 13 9.74 -8.77 0.68
N LEU A 14 9.43 -7.57 0.17
CA LEU A 14 9.86 -7.11 -1.16
C LEU A 14 11.38 -6.98 -1.27
N GLU A 15 12.07 -6.45 -0.24
CA GLU A 15 13.54 -6.40 -0.19
C GLU A 15 14.15 -7.81 -0.34
N SER A 16 13.55 -8.80 0.34
CA SER A 16 13.96 -10.20 0.25
C SER A 16 13.66 -10.81 -1.13
N LEU A 17 12.48 -10.54 -1.69
CA LEU A 17 12.12 -10.97 -3.04
C LEU A 17 13.08 -10.39 -4.08
N ALA A 18 13.36 -9.09 -4.01
CA ALA A 18 14.26 -8.39 -4.93
C ALA A 18 15.67 -9.00 -4.93
N LEU A 19 16.18 -9.42 -3.77
CA LEU A 19 17.45 -10.13 -3.69
C LEU A 19 17.42 -11.43 -4.51
N HIS A 20 16.34 -12.21 -4.41
CA HIS A 20 16.19 -13.45 -5.14
C HIS A 20 15.92 -13.25 -6.64
N SER A 21 15.12 -12.25 -7.00
CA SER A 21 14.85 -11.86 -8.39
C SER A 21 16.12 -11.52 -9.16
N GLN A 22 17.13 -10.93 -8.51
CA GLN A 22 18.43 -10.64 -9.14
C GLN A 22 19.15 -11.91 -9.63
N PHE A 23 19.07 -13.03 -8.88
CA PHE A 23 19.73 -14.27 -9.28
C PHE A 23 19.10 -14.90 -10.54
N VAL A 24 17.82 -14.64 -10.78
CA VAL A 24 17.08 -15.09 -11.97
C VAL A 24 16.92 -13.99 -13.02
N ARG A 25 17.57 -12.84 -12.82
CA ARG A 25 17.56 -11.68 -13.74
C ARG A 25 16.19 -11.09 -14.02
N ILE A 26 15.26 -11.18 -13.05
CA ILE A 26 13.99 -10.46 -13.12
C ILE A 26 14.23 -9.01 -12.70
N PRO A 27 14.01 -8.03 -13.59
CA PRO A 27 14.09 -6.60 -13.23
C PRO A 27 13.01 -6.24 -12.20
N TRP A 28 13.40 -5.50 -11.16
CA TRP A 28 12.50 -5.13 -10.06
C TRP A 28 12.59 -3.65 -9.67
N ARG A 29 13.55 -2.92 -10.24
CA ARG A 29 13.76 -1.50 -9.93
C ARG A 29 12.72 -0.67 -10.67
N THR A 30 12.33 0.45 -10.05
CA THR A 30 11.38 1.39 -10.65
C THR A 30 11.88 1.87 -12.02
N GLY A 31 11.02 1.77 -13.03
CA GLY A 31 11.34 2.12 -14.43
C GLY A 31 11.87 0.97 -15.28
N ASP A 32 12.36 -0.11 -14.65
CA ASP A 32 12.81 -1.33 -15.34
C ASP A 32 11.90 -2.53 -15.07
N ALA A 33 10.95 -2.42 -14.13
CA ALA A 33 10.08 -3.52 -13.71
C ALA A 33 9.29 -4.12 -14.89
N TYR A 34 9.17 -5.44 -14.85
CA TYR A 34 8.48 -6.26 -15.85
C TYR A 34 7.26 -6.93 -15.21
N ASP A 35 6.32 -7.38 -16.06
CA ASP A 35 5.08 -8.04 -15.67
C ASP A 35 5.28 -9.14 -14.59
N GLU A 36 6.36 -9.94 -14.68
CA GLU A 36 6.63 -11.00 -13.70
C GLU A 36 6.94 -10.46 -12.28
N TRP A 37 7.61 -9.32 -12.18
CA TRP A 37 7.86 -8.67 -10.89
C TRP A 37 6.55 -8.17 -10.27
N ASP A 38 5.72 -7.51 -11.08
CA ASP A 38 4.47 -6.93 -10.64
C ASP A 38 3.49 -8.00 -10.16
N GLU A 39 3.42 -9.14 -10.86
CA GLU A 39 2.64 -10.30 -10.43
C GLU A 39 3.08 -10.82 -9.06
N MET A 40 4.39 -10.99 -8.84
CA MET A 40 4.92 -11.46 -7.55
C MET A 40 4.68 -10.45 -6.43
N ALA A 41 4.93 -9.16 -6.67
CA ALA A 41 4.74 -8.09 -5.69
C ALA A 41 3.25 -7.93 -5.32
N SER A 42 2.35 -8.01 -6.30
CA SER A 42 0.90 -7.97 -6.11
C SER A 42 0.39 -9.18 -5.32
N ALA A 43 0.88 -10.39 -5.63
CA ALA A 43 0.56 -11.59 -4.86
C ALA A 43 1.00 -11.47 -3.39
N MET A 44 2.20 -10.93 -3.14
CA MET A 44 2.69 -10.68 -1.78
C MET A 44 1.90 -9.61 -1.05
N PHE A 45 1.54 -8.50 -1.72
CA PHE A 45 0.69 -7.46 -1.14
C PHE A 45 -0.67 -8.02 -0.72
N ARG A 46 -1.29 -8.85 -1.57
CA ARG A 46 -2.55 -9.51 -1.25
C ARG A 46 -2.45 -10.40 -0.01
N GLY A 47 -1.40 -11.21 0.09
CA GLY A 47 -1.23 -12.15 1.20
C GLY A 47 -0.76 -11.49 2.51
N LEU A 48 0.17 -10.54 2.43
CA LEU A 48 0.84 -9.97 3.60
C LEU A 48 0.17 -8.68 4.10
N VAL A 49 -0.56 -7.96 3.25
CA VAL A 49 -1.27 -6.74 3.62
C VAL A 49 -2.76 -6.97 3.59
N VAL A 50 -3.35 -7.22 2.42
CA VAL A 50 -4.82 -7.26 2.27
C VAL A 50 -5.45 -8.31 3.18
N ALA A 51 -4.99 -9.57 3.12
CA ALA A 51 -5.50 -10.62 3.99
C ALA A 51 -5.32 -10.26 5.47
N VAL A 52 -4.13 -9.85 5.90
CA VAL A 52 -3.87 -9.47 7.30
C VAL A 52 -4.84 -8.39 7.78
N LEU A 53 -5.13 -7.39 6.94
CA LEU A 53 -6.12 -6.36 7.24
C LEU A 53 -7.54 -6.93 7.32
N GLU A 54 -7.97 -7.74 6.35
CA GLU A 54 -9.30 -8.39 6.34
C GLU A 54 -9.56 -9.21 7.59
N TRP A 55 -8.60 -10.07 7.97
CA TRP A 55 -8.68 -10.89 9.17
C TRP A 55 -8.72 -10.01 10.43
N GLY A 56 -7.87 -8.98 10.47
CA GLY A 56 -7.72 -8.12 11.63
C GLY A 56 -8.87 -7.13 11.89
N ILE A 57 -9.75 -6.91 10.92
CA ILE A 57 -10.96 -6.06 11.04
C ILE A 57 -12.27 -6.87 11.05
N SER A 58 -12.21 -8.18 10.83
CA SER A 58 -13.37 -9.08 10.72
C SER A 58 -14.27 -9.08 11.97
N SER A 59 -13.73 -8.74 13.15
CA SER A 59 -14.49 -8.59 14.39
C SER A 59 -15.51 -7.43 14.34
N ALA A 60 -15.43 -6.53 13.37
CA ALA A 60 -16.33 -5.39 13.19
C ALA A 60 -17.62 -5.69 12.38
N GLY A 61 -17.83 -6.93 11.92
CA GLY A 61 -19.00 -7.35 11.14
C GLY A 61 -18.65 -7.80 9.72
N ARG A 62 -19.65 -7.97 8.84
CA ARG A 62 -19.42 -8.34 7.43
C ARG A 62 -18.74 -7.17 6.72
N VAL A 63 -17.42 -7.25 6.56
CA VAL A 63 -16.63 -6.19 5.95
C VAL A 63 -16.47 -6.45 4.45
N ASP A 64 -16.86 -5.49 3.62
CA ASP A 64 -16.53 -5.47 2.18
C ASP A 64 -15.28 -4.60 2.00
N LEU A 65 -14.11 -5.13 2.39
CA LEU A 65 -12.84 -4.44 2.20
C LEU A 65 -12.39 -4.68 0.77
N ARG A 66 -12.25 -3.60 -0.01
CA ARG A 66 -11.77 -3.66 -1.39
C ARG A 66 -10.65 -2.68 -1.59
N LEU A 67 -9.42 -3.17 -1.39
CA LEU A 67 -8.21 -2.46 -1.76
C LEU A 67 -7.86 -2.80 -3.21
N PRO A 68 -7.32 -1.86 -3.99
CA PRO A 68 -6.80 -2.16 -5.31
C PRO A 68 -5.57 -3.06 -5.23
N GLU A 69 -5.18 -3.60 -6.37
CA GLU A 69 -3.93 -4.32 -6.53
C GLU A 69 -2.72 -3.38 -6.34
N TYR A 70 -1.58 -3.98 -6.00
CA TYR A 70 -0.33 -3.26 -5.80
C TYR A 70 0.13 -2.60 -7.11
N ASP A 71 0.59 -1.35 -7.04
CA ASP A 71 1.06 -0.58 -8.21
C ASP A 71 0.01 -0.37 -9.32
N VAL A 72 -1.29 -0.43 -8.97
CA VAL A 72 -2.40 -0.19 -9.89
C VAL A 72 -3.16 1.07 -9.53
N ILE A 73 -3.28 1.98 -10.51
CA ILE A 73 -4.08 3.20 -10.40
C ILE A 73 -5.53 2.89 -10.79
N VAL A 74 -6.46 3.13 -9.86
CA VAL A 74 -7.90 3.11 -10.13
C VAL A 74 -8.47 4.53 -10.10
N SER A 75 -9.53 4.80 -10.88
CA SER A 75 -10.15 6.13 -10.93
C SER A 75 -10.80 6.52 -9.59
N ARG A 76 -11.30 5.53 -8.84
CA ARG A 76 -11.98 5.73 -7.57
C ARG A 76 -11.79 4.54 -6.63
N TYR A 77 -11.54 4.84 -5.36
CA TYR A 77 -11.27 3.82 -4.33
C TYR A 77 -12.51 3.54 -3.47
N GLU A 78 -12.87 2.26 -3.34
CA GLU A 78 -13.92 1.79 -2.42
C GLU A 78 -13.42 1.68 -0.98
N SER A 79 -12.17 1.25 -0.80
CA SER A 79 -11.41 1.32 0.45
C SER A 79 -10.01 1.85 0.15
N THR A 80 -9.38 2.50 1.11
CA THR A 80 -8.07 3.12 0.94
C THR A 80 -7.10 2.68 2.03
N LEU A 81 -5.88 2.35 1.61
CA LEU A 81 -4.72 2.32 2.49
C LEU A 81 -4.06 3.69 2.37
N GLU A 82 -4.34 4.58 3.31
CA GLU A 82 -3.82 5.95 3.29
C GLU A 82 -2.45 6.02 3.93
N VAL A 83 -1.60 6.90 3.40
CA VAL A 83 -0.26 7.21 3.90
C VAL A 83 -0.19 8.67 4.32
N ALA A 84 0.36 8.91 5.50
CA ALA A 84 0.74 10.24 5.97
C ALA A 84 2.26 10.31 6.10
N ASN A 85 2.85 11.38 5.58
CA ASN A 85 4.28 11.65 5.70
C ASN A 85 4.48 13.18 5.73
N PRO A 86 5.37 13.74 6.56
CA PRO A 86 5.62 15.19 6.60
C PRO A 86 6.06 15.82 5.27
N SER A 87 6.65 15.02 4.36
CA SER A 87 7.01 15.46 3.01
C SER A 87 5.83 15.50 2.05
N LEU A 88 4.73 14.80 2.36
CA LEU A 88 3.47 14.95 1.65
C LEU A 88 2.80 16.22 2.14
N GLY A 89 2.37 17.08 1.21
CA GLY A 89 1.69 18.33 1.53
C GLY A 89 0.33 18.11 2.22
N VAL A 90 -0.48 19.17 2.28
CA VAL A 90 -1.84 19.05 2.82
C VAL A 90 -2.71 18.27 1.85
N GLY A 91 -3.31 17.17 2.30
CA GLY A 91 -4.23 16.36 1.50
C GLY A 91 -4.42 14.94 2.02
N ARG A 92 -5.19 14.16 1.28
CA ARG A 92 -5.31 12.71 1.48
C ARG A 92 -4.50 12.00 0.41
N TYR A 93 -3.69 11.05 0.85
CA TYR A 93 -2.79 10.30 -0.02
C TYR A 93 -3.02 8.81 0.21
N VAL A 94 -3.18 8.07 -0.88
CA VAL A 94 -3.30 6.60 -0.86
C VAL A 94 -1.96 5.99 -1.23
N PHE A 95 -1.57 4.95 -0.49
CA PHE A 95 -0.43 4.13 -0.83
C PHE A 95 -0.65 3.49 -2.20
N HIS A 96 0.32 3.63 -3.09
CA HIS A 96 0.33 3.02 -4.41
C HIS A 96 1.34 1.88 -4.46
N SER A 97 2.61 2.18 -4.19
CA SER A 97 3.70 1.22 -4.22
C SER A 97 4.91 1.70 -3.42
N PHE A 98 5.87 0.81 -3.20
CA PHE A 98 7.20 1.17 -2.78
C PHE A 98 8.11 1.39 -3.99
N GLY A 99 8.96 2.40 -3.91
CA GLY A 99 9.96 2.76 -4.91
C GLY A 99 11.37 2.63 -4.39
N SER A 100 12.34 2.50 -5.30
CA SER A 100 13.76 2.47 -4.95
C SER A 100 14.50 3.65 -5.59
N SER A 101 15.29 4.39 -4.80
CA SER A 101 16.34 5.29 -5.32
C SER A 101 17.74 4.70 -5.21
N GLU A 102 18.22 4.42 -4.00
CA GLU A 102 19.59 3.92 -3.77
C GLU A 102 19.59 2.65 -2.91
N ALA A 103 18.86 2.67 -1.80
CA ALA A 103 18.53 1.48 -1.03
C ALA A 103 17.22 0.88 -1.57
N GLY A 104 17.09 -0.45 -1.59
CA GLY A 104 15.86 -1.09 -2.05
C GLY A 104 14.64 -0.61 -1.27
N PHE A 105 13.60 -0.17 -1.97
CA PHE A 105 12.31 0.22 -1.40
C PHE A 105 12.38 1.35 -0.35
N ASP A 106 13.25 2.34 -0.54
CA ASP A 106 13.44 3.50 0.36
C ASP A 106 12.39 4.62 0.20
N ARG A 107 11.47 4.49 -0.77
CA ARG A 107 10.42 5.47 -1.05
C ARG A 107 9.03 4.87 -1.01
N VAL A 108 8.05 5.71 -0.69
CA VAL A 108 6.63 5.43 -0.88
C VAL A 108 6.12 6.28 -2.03
N PHE A 109 5.53 5.64 -3.03
CA PHE A 109 4.72 6.29 -4.03
C PHE A 109 3.27 6.36 -3.53
N ALA A 110 2.70 7.57 -3.60
CA ALA A 110 1.35 7.82 -3.13
C ALA A 110 0.55 8.66 -4.14
N LEU A 111 -0.74 8.39 -4.26
CA LEU A 111 -1.64 9.16 -5.11
C LEU A 111 -2.47 10.12 -4.27
N GLN A 112 -2.57 11.37 -4.68
CA GLN A 112 -3.45 12.33 -4.02
C GLN A 112 -4.90 12.07 -4.44
N ILE A 113 -5.80 12.00 -3.46
CA ILE A 113 -7.23 11.74 -3.69
C ILE A 113 -8.13 12.84 -3.12
N SER A 114 -9.33 12.97 -3.68
CA SER A 114 -10.39 13.85 -3.18
C SER A 114 -11.10 13.26 -1.96
N ASP A 115 -12.00 14.05 -1.35
CA ASP A 115 -12.89 13.57 -0.28
C ASP A 115 -13.88 12.49 -0.76
N GLN A 116 -14.10 12.40 -2.08
CA GLN A 116 -14.94 11.39 -2.73
C GLN A 116 -14.17 10.13 -3.14
N ASN A 117 -12.88 10.04 -2.74
CA ASN A 117 -11.92 8.99 -3.07
C ASN A 117 -11.58 8.88 -4.58
N GLU A 118 -11.65 10.00 -5.29
CA GLU A 118 -11.24 10.06 -6.71
C GLU A 118 -9.79 10.51 -6.81
N VAL A 119 -9.04 9.95 -7.76
CA VAL A 119 -7.65 10.35 -8.00
C VAL A 119 -7.61 11.77 -8.57
N LEU A 120 -6.84 12.64 -7.93
CA LEU A 120 -6.66 14.03 -8.37
C LEU A 120 -5.49 14.19 -9.33
N VAL A 121 -4.45 13.36 -9.20
CA VAL A 121 -3.24 13.40 -10.01
C VAL A 121 -2.87 11.96 -10.39
N SER A 122 -2.68 11.70 -11.68
CA SER A 122 -2.35 10.37 -12.19
C SER A 122 -0.93 9.93 -11.86
N ASP A 123 0.00 10.87 -11.73
CA ASP A 123 1.40 10.56 -11.47
C ASP A 123 1.62 10.41 -9.95
N PRO A 124 2.10 9.25 -9.47
CA PRO A 124 2.35 9.07 -8.05
C PRO A 124 3.41 10.02 -7.52
N ILE A 125 3.15 10.59 -6.34
CA ILE A 125 4.07 11.46 -5.64
C ILE A 125 4.96 10.59 -4.75
N ALA A 126 6.28 10.70 -4.92
CA ALA A 126 7.25 10.03 -4.07
C ALA A 126 7.44 10.78 -2.76
N CYS A 127 7.50 10.05 -1.64
CA CYS A 127 7.98 10.55 -0.36
C CYS A 127 8.94 9.54 0.29
N PRO A 128 9.81 9.97 1.22
CA PRO A 128 10.69 9.05 1.95
C PRO A 128 9.89 8.05 2.78
N ILE A 129 10.41 6.82 2.95
CA ILE A 129 9.74 5.85 3.81
C ILE A 129 9.78 6.28 5.29
N GLU A 130 10.82 6.99 5.70
CA GLU A 130 11.01 7.43 7.08
C GLU A 130 9.85 8.31 7.53
N ASN A 131 9.33 8.03 8.73
CA ASN A 131 8.17 8.71 9.33
C ASN A 131 6.85 8.54 8.57
N SER A 132 6.76 7.61 7.61
CA SER A 132 5.50 7.25 6.99
C SER A 132 4.59 6.49 7.96
N GLU A 133 3.35 6.94 8.07
CA GLU A 133 2.30 6.26 8.84
C GLU A 133 1.19 5.79 7.91
N PHE A 134 0.73 4.56 8.11
CA PHE A 134 -0.31 3.95 7.28
C PHE A 134 -1.60 3.75 8.07
N MET A 135 -2.73 4.01 7.43
CA MET A 135 -4.05 3.81 8.00
C MET A 135 -5.02 3.21 6.99
N LEU A 136 -5.91 2.34 7.47
CA LEU A 136 -6.95 1.75 6.64
C LEU A 136 -8.23 2.56 6.79
N ARG A 137 -8.84 2.90 5.65
CA ARG A 137 -10.16 3.51 5.60
C ARG A 137 -11.10 2.71 4.71
N TRP A 138 -12.25 2.33 5.25
CA TRP A 138 -13.25 1.51 4.55
C TRP A 138 -14.66 1.80 5.07
N LYS A 139 -15.68 1.26 4.41
CA LYS A 139 -17.08 1.41 4.84
C LYS A 139 -17.54 0.25 5.71
N VAL A 140 -18.18 0.56 6.83
CA VAL A 140 -18.94 -0.38 7.67
C VAL A 140 -20.37 0.12 7.77
N ASN A 141 -21.33 -0.66 7.25
CA ASN A 141 -22.75 -0.29 7.21
C ASN A 141 -22.98 1.12 6.62
N GLY A 142 -22.30 1.43 5.51
CA GLY A 142 -22.38 2.72 4.81
C GLY A 142 -21.55 3.86 5.42
N ASN A 143 -20.99 3.67 6.62
CA ASN A 143 -20.21 4.70 7.31
C ASN A 143 -18.71 4.47 7.15
N TRP A 144 -17.95 5.53 6.88
CA TRP A 144 -16.49 5.45 6.83
C TRP A 144 -15.91 5.19 8.22
N ARG A 145 -15.00 4.23 8.29
CA ARG A 145 -14.14 3.95 9.43
C ARG A 145 -12.70 4.18 9.03
N VAL A 146 -11.90 4.71 9.94
CA VAL A 146 -10.46 4.86 9.80
C VAL A 146 -9.84 4.20 11.02
N VAL A 147 -8.88 3.31 10.80
CA VAL A 147 -8.12 2.68 11.88
C VAL A 147 -6.63 2.73 11.56
N ARG A 148 -5.83 2.72 12.62
CA ARG A 148 -4.35 2.67 12.55
C ARG A 148 -3.80 1.33 13.06
N ASP A 149 -4.68 0.53 13.64
CA ASP A 149 -4.35 -0.73 14.29
C ASP A 149 -5.36 -1.81 13.88
N VAL A 150 -4.87 -3.03 13.76
CA VAL A 150 -5.67 -4.24 13.57
C VAL A 150 -5.44 -5.23 14.71
N GLN A 151 -6.47 -6.03 15.01
CA GLN A 151 -6.41 -7.06 16.05
C GLN A 151 -6.36 -8.43 15.39
N LEU A 152 -5.18 -9.06 15.42
CA LEU A 152 -5.06 -10.46 15.03
C LEU A 152 -5.47 -11.33 16.21
N GLN A 153 -6.36 -12.29 15.96
CA GLN A 153 -6.78 -13.31 16.93
C GLN A 153 -5.89 -14.55 16.84
#